data_AF-A0A352QPI1-F1
#
_entry.id   AF-A0A352QPI1-F1
#
_cell.length_a   1.000
_cell.length_b   1.000
_cell.length_c   1.000
_cell.angle_alpha   90.00
_cell.angle_beta   90.00
_cell.angle_gamma   90.00
#
_symmetry.space_group_name_H-M   'P 1'
#
loop_
_entity.id
_entity.type
_entity.pdbx_description
1 polymer ?
#
loop_
_entity_poly.entity_id
_entity_poly.type
_entity_poly.pdbx_seq_one_letter_code
_entity_poly.pdbx_strand_id
1 'polypeptide(L)'
;MTHAPQIKIPATYMRGGTSKGVFFRLEDLPEAARVPGPARDALLMRVIGSPDPYGKHTDGMGGATSSTSKCVIISKSTQPGHDVDYLYGQVSIDTAFVDWSGNCGNLSTAVGPFAIANGFIEKSRLPENGVFPVKVWQANIGKTIVCHVPITNGEVQETGDFELDGVTFPAA
;
A
#
# COMPACT_ATOMS: atom_id res chain seq x y z
N MET A 1 20.85 27.80 -7.26
CA MET A 1 19.45 28.00 -6.82
C MET A 1 19.28 27.31 -5.48
N THR A 2 18.77 27.98 -4.46
CA THR A 2 18.71 27.48 -3.08
C THR A 2 17.62 26.43 -2.84
N HIS A 3 16.65 26.31 -3.76
CA HIS A 3 15.57 25.33 -3.68
C HIS A 3 15.42 24.57 -4.99
N ALA A 4 15.47 23.24 -4.92
CA ALA A 4 15.17 22.36 -6.03
C ALA A 4 13.65 22.15 -6.17
N PRO A 5 13.13 21.85 -7.37
CA PRO A 5 11.74 21.43 -7.55
C PRO A 5 11.42 20.15 -6.76
N GLN A 6 10.14 19.93 -6.47
CA GLN A 6 9.67 18.67 -5.89
C GLN A 6 9.92 17.50 -6.86
N ILE A 7 10.23 16.34 -6.29
CA ILE A 7 10.28 15.07 -7.05
C ILE A 7 8.87 14.54 -7.28
N LYS A 8 8.70 13.73 -8.33
CA LYS A 8 7.46 13.01 -8.61
C LYS A 8 7.73 11.52 -8.46
N ILE A 9 6.91 10.83 -7.68
CA ILE A 9 7.02 9.39 -7.43
C ILE A 9 5.68 8.77 -7.79
N PRO A 10 5.63 7.79 -8.70
CA PRO A 10 4.42 7.02 -8.97
C PRO A 10 3.89 6.37 -7.68
N ALA A 11 2.61 6.54 -7.42
CA ALA A 11 1.94 6.02 -6.23
C ALA A 11 0.45 5.82 -6.51
N THR A 12 -0.19 4.93 -5.75
CA THR A 12 -1.65 4.77 -5.74
C THR A 12 -2.17 5.01 -4.32
N TYR A 13 -3.20 5.85 -4.17
CA TYR A 13 -3.86 6.05 -2.88
C TYR A 13 -5.11 5.18 -2.82
N MET A 14 -5.16 4.24 -1.88
CA MET A 14 -6.22 3.25 -1.82
C MET A 14 -6.84 3.16 -0.43
N ARG A 15 -8.13 2.81 -0.41
CA ARG A 15 -8.79 2.25 0.77
C ARG A 15 -8.60 0.74 0.77
N GLY A 16 -8.18 0.18 1.89
CA GLY A 16 -8.24 -1.25 2.18
C GLY A 16 -8.99 -1.46 3.48
N GLY A 17 -10.08 -2.24 3.45
CA GLY A 17 -11.02 -2.33 4.58
C GLY A 17 -11.44 -0.94 5.07
N THR A 18 -11.23 -0.67 6.36
CA THR A 18 -11.52 0.61 7.02
C THR A 18 -10.29 1.52 7.19
N SER A 19 -9.23 1.31 6.41
CA SER A 19 -8.02 2.13 6.41
C SER A 19 -7.72 2.72 5.03
N LYS A 20 -6.95 3.81 4.99
CA LYS A 20 -6.39 4.37 3.76
C LYS A 20 -4.87 4.42 3.84
N GLY A 21 -4.20 4.21 2.71
CA GLY A 21 -2.75 4.27 2.63
C GLY A 21 -2.24 4.66 1.25
N VAL A 22 -1.00 5.13 1.20
CA VAL A 22 -0.28 5.39 -0.05
C VAL A 22 0.55 4.15 -0.40
N PHE A 23 0.27 3.57 -1.56
CA PHE A 23 0.91 2.37 -2.07
C PHE A 23 1.95 2.72 -3.13
N PHE A 24 3.10 2.06 -3.05
CA PHE A 24 4.21 2.22 -3.95
C PHE A 24 4.66 0.86 -4.49
N ARG A 25 5.09 0.83 -5.75
CA ARG A 25 5.99 -0.24 -6.19
C ARG A 25 7.39 0.07 -5.70
N LEU A 26 8.14 -0.94 -5.28
CA LEU A 26 9.52 -0.77 -4.83
C LEU A 26 10.39 -0.11 -5.91
N GLU A 27 10.20 -0.48 -7.17
CA GLU A 27 10.97 0.05 -8.31
C GLU A 27 10.67 1.52 -8.63
N ASP A 28 9.50 2.03 -8.25
CA ASP A 28 9.12 3.43 -8.46
C ASP A 28 9.73 4.37 -7.43
N LEU A 29 10.20 3.84 -6.30
CA LEU A 29 10.87 4.64 -5.28
C LEU A 29 12.22 5.16 -5.78
N PRO A 30 12.64 6.35 -5.32
CA PRO A 30 14.02 6.81 -5.47
C PRO A 30 15.00 5.73 -5.00
N GLU A 31 16.14 5.60 -5.68
CA GLU A 31 17.12 4.53 -5.43
C GLU A 31 17.48 4.37 -3.94
N ALA A 32 17.75 5.48 -3.25
CA ALA A 32 18.06 5.50 -1.83
C ALA A 32 16.93 4.97 -0.91
N ALA A 33 15.68 4.98 -1.37
CA ALA A 33 14.51 4.48 -0.65
C ALA A 33 14.13 3.03 -1.05
N ARG A 34 14.81 2.43 -2.03
CA ARG A 34 14.57 1.03 -2.45
C ARG A 34 15.13 0.00 -1.47
N VAL A 35 15.94 0.42 -0.51
CA VAL A 35 16.37 -0.43 0.62
C VAL A 35 15.82 0.12 1.94
N PRO A 36 15.60 -0.72 2.96
CA PRO A 36 15.21 -0.24 4.29
C PRO A 36 16.26 0.72 4.86
N GLY A 37 15.82 1.82 5.46
CA GLY A 37 16.70 2.77 6.12
C GLY A 37 16.19 4.20 6.13
N PRO A 38 16.99 5.15 6.65
CA PRO A 38 16.55 6.51 6.94
C PRO A 38 16.02 7.28 5.72
N ALA A 39 16.55 7.03 4.52
CA ALA A 39 16.08 7.69 3.30
C ALA A 39 14.64 7.27 2.93
N ARG A 40 14.30 5.99 3.11
CA ARG A 40 12.92 5.50 2.94
C ARG A 40 12.01 6.10 3.99
N ASP A 41 12.41 6.06 5.26
CA ASP A 41 11.58 6.57 6.35
C ASP A 41 11.31 8.07 6.16
N ALA A 42 12.34 8.86 5.83
CA ALA A 42 12.21 10.29 5.54
C ALA A 42 11.26 10.57 4.37
N LEU A 43 11.36 9.78 3.30
CA LEU A 43 10.45 9.88 2.17
C LEU A 43 9.00 9.64 2.59
N LEU A 44 8.73 8.53 3.28
CA LEU A 44 7.36 8.15 3.66
C LEU A 44 6.76 9.11 4.68
N MET A 45 7.56 9.57 5.65
CA MET A 45 7.16 10.64 6.57
C MET A 45 6.77 11.89 5.81
N ARG A 46 7.59 12.36 4.85
CA ARG A 46 7.29 13.56 4.07
C ARG A 46 6.05 13.41 3.20
N VAL A 47 5.84 12.24 2.59
CA VAL A 47 4.63 11.92 1.81
C VAL A 47 3.38 12.02 2.69
N ILE A 48 3.43 11.47 3.90
CA ILE A 48 2.29 11.47 4.83
C ILE A 48 2.06 12.85 5.46
N GLY A 49 3.11 13.65 5.62
CA GLY A 49 3.07 14.96 6.26
C GLY A 49 3.57 14.96 7.71
N SER A 50 4.40 13.98 8.08
CA SER A 50 4.92 13.79 9.44
C SER A 50 6.41 14.18 9.56
N PRO A 51 6.89 14.49 10.78
CA PRO A 51 6.09 14.78 11.98
C PRO A 51 5.35 16.10 11.85
N ASP A 52 4.09 16.14 12.28
CA ASP A 52 3.25 17.33 12.25
C ASP A 52 2.93 17.82 13.67
N PRO A 53 3.50 18.95 14.13
CA PRO A 53 3.18 19.52 15.43
C PRO A 53 1.72 19.96 15.59
N TYR A 54 0.99 20.14 14.47
CA TYR A 54 -0.43 20.49 14.49
C TYR A 54 -1.35 19.27 14.55
N GLY A 55 -0.83 18.07 14.27
CA GLY A 55 -1.60 16.83 14.21
C GLY A 55 -2.75 16.91 13.21
N LYS A 56 -2.52 17.48 12.02
CA LYS A 56 -3.51 17.69 10.96
C LYS A 56 -3.14 17.08 9.60
N HIS A 57 -1.85 16.87 9.34
CA HIS A 57 -1.29 16.39 8.07
C HIS A 57 -1.73 17.22 6.86
N THR A 58 -1.96 18.53 7.05
CA THR A 58 -2.42 19.42 5.97
C THR A 58 -1.41 19.54 4.83
N ASP A 59 -0.12 19.32 5.10
CA ASP A 59 0.96 19.33 4.10
C ASP A 59 1.42 17.92 3.70
N GLY A 60 0.49 16.96 3.65
CA GLY A 60 0.77 15.59 3.23
C GLY A 60 -0.47 14.80 2.88
N MET A 61 -0.28 13.51 2.59
CA MET A 61 -1.35 12.59 2.17
C MET A 61 -2.09 11.93 3.33
N GLY A 62 -1.59 12.07 4.56
CA GLY A 62 -2.25 11.48 5.73
C GLY A 62 -3.50 12.25 6.15
N GLY A 63 -4.37 11.59 6.91
CA GLY A 63 -5.59 12.19 7.45
C GLY A 63 -5.53 12.44 8.96
N ALA A 64 -4.33 12.51 9.54
CA ALA A 64 -4.09 12.68 10.98
C ALA A 64 -4.82 11.69 11.90
N THR A 65 -5.02 10.46 11.44
CA THR A 65 -5.45 9.33 12.25
C THR A 65 -4.55 8.13 11.99
N SER A 66 -4.47 7.19 12.94
CA SER A 66 -3.72 5.94 12.74
C SER A 66 -4.23 5.16 11.51
N SER A 67 -5.54 5.21 11.24
CA SER A 67 -6.20 4.57 10.08
C SER A 67 -5.87 5.21 8.73
N THR A 68 -5.29 6.41 8.71
CA THR A 68 -4.98 7.18 7.50
C THR A 68 -3.53 7.66 7.40
N SER A 69 -2.67 7.27 8.34
CA SER A 69 -1.23 7.59 8.37
C SER A 69 -0.40 6.34 8.03
N LYS A 70 -0.53 5.86 6.79
CA LYS A 70 -0.03 4.53 6.38
C LYS A 70 0.61 4.57 5.00
N CYS A 71 1.76 3.92 4.87
CA CYS A 71 2.41 3.66 3.60
C CYS A 71 2.59 2.17 3.38
N VAL A 72 2.52 1.75 2.12
CA VAL A 72 2.67 0.37 1.69
C VAL A 72 3.67 0.31 0.54
N ILE A 73 4.61 -0.63 0.62
CA ILE A 73 5.57 -0.91 -0.45
C ILE A 73 5.35 -2.35 -0.91
N ILE A 74 5.12 -2.52 -2.20
CA ILE A 74 4.93 -3.81 -2.86
C ILE A 74 6.08 -4.08 -3.82
N SER A 75 6.60 -5.30 -3.80
CA SER A 75 7.58 -5.79 -4.78
C SER A 75 7.22 -7.19 -5.25
N LYS A 76 7.81 -7.64 -6.36
CA LYS A 76 7.78 -9.04 -6.73
C LYS A 76 8.41 -9.87 -5.61
N SER A 77 7.73 -10.95 -5.22
CA SER A 77 8.21 -11.80 -4.14
C SER A 77 9.47 -12.57 -4.55
N THR A 78 10.40 -12.69 -3.60
CA THR A 78 11.51 -13.65 -3.68
C THR A 78 11.21 -14.95 -2.93
N GLN A 79 10.14 -14.98 -2.14
CA GLN A 79 9.69 -16.16 -1.41
C GLN A 79 9.03 -17.17 -2.36
N PRO A 80 9.43 -18.46 -2.31
CA PRO A 80 8.84 -19.49 -3.14
C PRO A 80 7.31 -19.54 -2.99
N GLY A 81 6.62 -19.63 -4.13
CA GLY A 81 5.16 -19.79 -4.17
C GLY A 81 4.35 -18.54 -3.81
N HIS A 82 4.98 -17.37 -3.68
CA HIS A 82 4.30 -16.08 -3.47
C HIS A 82 4.45 -15.18 -4.70
N ASP A 83 3.47 -14.34 -4.93
CA ASP A 83 3.43 -13.40 -6.05
C ASP A 83 4.13 -12.08 -5.72
N VAL A 84 3.82 -11.53 -4.55
CA VAL A 84 4.32 -10.22 -4.09
C VAL A 84 4.74 -10.24 -2.64
N ASP A 85 5.76 -9.45 -2.33
CA ASP A 85 6.11 -9.07 -0.96
C ASP A 85 5.33 -7.79 -0.61
N TYR A 86 4.73 -7.80 0.58
CA TYR A 86 3.99 -6.69 1.16
C TYR A 86 4.71 -6.19 2.41
N LEU A 87 5.18 -4.94 2.34
CA LEU A 87 5.75 -4.23 3.47
C LEU A 87 4.85 -3.05 3.87
N TYR A 88 4.49 -3.01 5.15
CA TYR A 88 3.64 -1.99 5.75
C TYR A 88 4.45 -1.09 6.68
N GLY A 89 4.32 0.22 6.52
CA GLY A 89 4.87 1.23 7.43
C GLY A 89 3.76 2.06 8.07
N GLN A 90 3.65 2.00 9.40
CA GLN A 90 2.82 2.92 10.17
C GLN A 90 3.61 4.19 10.42
N VAL A 91 3.18 5.31 9.83
CA VAL A 91 3.85 6.59 10.03
C VAL A 91 3.26 7.25 11.27
N SER A 92 4.12 7.66 12.20
CA SER A 92 3.70 8.41 13.38
C SER A 92 3.20 9.80 12.99
N ILE A 93 2.27 10.37 13.75
CA ILE A 93 1.71 11.69 13.45
C ILE A 93 2.65 12.78 13.97
N ASP A 94 3.07 12.67 15.22
CA ASP A 94 3.75 13.71 15.99
C ASP A 94 5.28 13.50 16.09
N THR A 95 5.75 12.28 15.86
CA THR A 95 7.18 11.93 15.95
C THR A 95 7.77 11.51 14.60
N ALA A 96 9.06 11.76 14.41
CA ALA A 96 9.78 11.39 13.20
C ALA A 96 10.09 9.88 13.18
N PHE A 97 9.05 9.05 13.01
CA PHE A 97 9.15 7.61 13.11
C PHE A 97 8.21 6.88 12.14
N VAL A 98 8.71 5.79 11.56
CA VAL A 98 7.92 4.81 10.80
C VAL A 98 8.09 3.45 11.47
N ASP A 99 6.98 2.87 11.93
CA ASP A 99 6.97 1.54 12.53
C ASP A 99 6.76 0.47 11.46
N TRP A 100 7.69 -0.48 11.41
CA TRP A 100 7.73 -1.61 10.49
C TRP A 100 7.49 -2.96 11.19
N SER A 101 7.17 -2.97 12.49
CA SER A 101 7.07 -4.20 13.30
C SER A 101 5.77 -4.98 13.09
N GLY A 102 4.73 -4.33 12.59
CA GLY A 102 3.38 -4.88 12.51
C GLY A 102 2.89 -5.16 11.10
N ASN A 103 1.69 -5.72 11.02
CA ASN A 103 0.88 -5.81 9.81
C ASN A 103 -0.34 -4.89 9.93
N CYS A 104 -0.89 -4.44 8.79
CA CYS A 104 -2.22 -3.84 8.74
C CYS A 104 -3.17 -4.78 7.99
N GLY A 105 -4.01 -5.51 8.74
CA GLY A 105 -4.99 -6.44 8.17
C GLY A 105 -5.98 -5.78 7.20
N ASN A 106 -6.37 -4.53 7.49
CA ASN A 106 -7.21 -3.72 6.60
C ASN A 106 -6.53 -3.48 5.24
N LEU A 107 -5.29 -2.97 5.23
CA LEU A 107 -4.59 -2.68 3.98
C LEU A 107 -4.17 -3.92 3.21
N SER A 108 -4.07 -5.10 3.85
CA SER A 108 -3.89 -6.38 3.14
C SER A 108 -4.95 -6.59 2.04
N THR A 109 -6.19 -6.12 2.25
CA THR A 109 -7.28 -6.26 1.27
C THR A 109 -7.02 -5.49 -0.03
N ALA A 110 -6.25 -4.40 0.02
CA ALA A 110 -5.88 -3.60 -1.16
C ALA A 110 -4.60 -4.09 -1.84
N VAL A 111 -3.81 -4.97 -1.20
CA VAL A 111 -2.55 -5.49 -1.78
C VAL A 111 -2.82 -6.33 -3.03
N GLY A 112 -3.82 -7.22 -2.99
CA GLY A 112 -4.19 -8.05 -4.14
C GLY A 112 -4.59 -7.22 -5.37
N PRO A 113 -5.59 -6.32 -5.24
CA PRO A 113 -5.96 -5.35 -6.27
C PRO A 113 -4.76 -4.54 -6.80
N PHE A 114 -3.95 -3.98 -5.89
CA PHE A 114 -2.76 -3.22 -6.27
C PHE A 114 -1.79 -4.07 -7.09
N ALA A 115 -1.52 -5.31 -6.67
CA ALA A 115 -0.59 -6.21 -7.34
C ALA A 115 -1.01 -6.52 -8.78
N ILE A 116 -2.31 -6.74 -9.01
CA ILE A 116 -2.86 -7.00 -10.34
C ILE A 116 -2.79 -5.75 -11.21
N ALA A 117 -3.35 -4.63 -10.73
CA ALA A 117 -3.42 -3.37 -11.49
C ALA A 117 -2.03 -2.80 -11.85
N ASN A 118 -1.01 -3.14 -11.06
CA ASN A 118 0.37 -2.68 -11.24
C ASN A 118 1.30 -3.72 -11.89
N GLY A 119 0.74 -4.79 -12.48
CA GLY A 119 1.47 -5.71 -13.33
C GLY A 119 2.42 -6.67 -12.62
N PHE A 120 2.25 -6.91 -11.31
CA PHE A 120 3.01 -7.96 -10.61
C PHE A 120 2.53 -9.36 -10.96
N ILE A 121 1.30 -9.47 -11.47
CA ILE A 121 0.71 -10.73 -11.94
C ILE A 121 0.71 -10.71 -13.46
N GLU A 122 1.30 -11.74 -14.07
CA GLU A 122 1.28 -11.90 -15.53
C GLU A 122 -0.17 -12.06 -16.01
N LYS A 123 -0.55 -11.32 -17.06
CA LYS A 123 -1.93 -11.32 -17.59
C LYS A 123 -2.41 -12.72 -18.00
N SER A 124 -1.51 -13.59 -18.46
CA SER A 124 -1.81 -14.98 -18.81
C SER A 124 -2.28 -15.84 -17.63
N ARG A 125 -2.01 -15.41 -16.40
CA ARG A 125 -2.47 -16.09 -15.16
C ARG A 125 -3.85 -15.61 -14.73
N LEU A 126 -4.27 -14.41 -15.15
CA LEU A 126 -5.55 -13.83 -14.77
C LEU A 126 -6.67 -14.48 -15.59
N PRO A 127 -7.79 -14.86 -14.95
CA PRO A 127 -8.97 -15.23 -15.71
C PRO A 127 -9.56 -13.99 -16.40
N GLU A 128 -10.25 -14.19 -17.54
CA GLU A 128 -11.03 -13.10 -18.15
C GLU A 128 -12.13 -12.62 -17.20
N ASN A 129 -12.82 -13.56 -16.53
CA ASN A 129 -13.80 -13.29 -15.49
C ASN A 129 -13.69 -14.36 -14.40
N GLY A 130 -13.80 -14.00 -13.13
CA GLY A 130 -13.76 -14.95 -12.02
C GLY A 130 -13.06 -14.40 -10.79
N VAL A 131 -12.29 -15.24 -10.10
CA VAL A 131 -11.54 -14.87 -8.89
C VAL A 131 -10.10 -15.32 -9.03
N PHE A 132 -9.15 -14.44 -8.73
CA PHE A 132 -7.72 -14.74 -8.74
C PHE A 132 -7.13 -14.71 -7.31
N PRO A 133 -6.53 -15.82 -6.83
CA PRO A 133 -5.92 -15.87 -5.51
C PRO A 133 -4.49 -15.32 -5.53
N VAL A 134 -4.32 -14.04 -5.20
CA VAL A 134 -2.99 -13.42 -5.06
C VAL A 134 -2.34 -13.92 -3.76
N LYS A 135 -1.18 -14.57 -3.88
CA LYS A 135 -0.39 -15.04 -2.73
C LYS A 135 0.60 -13.97 -2.30
N VAL A 136 0.33 -13.35 -1.16
CA VAL A 136 1.10 -12.24 -0.61
C VAL A 136 2.00 -12.75 0.51
N TRP A 137 3.29 -12.45 0.42
CA TRP A 137 4.21 -12.60 1.55
C TRP A 137 4.19 -11.32 2.37
N GLN A 138 3.65 -11.39 3.59
CA GLN A 138 3.69 -10.28 4.53
C GLN A 138 5.10 -10.20 5.12
N ALA A 139 5.89 -9.23 4.65
CA ALA A 139 7.32 -9.14 4.91
C ALA A 139 7.67 -8.61 6.31
N ASN A 140 6.76 -7.88 6.98
CA ASN A 140 6.97 -7.42 8.35
C ASN A 140 6.99 -8.59 9.34
N ILE A 141 6.07 -9.55 9.18
CA ILE A 141 5.86 -10.65 10.15
C ILE A 141 6.19 -12.04 9.60
N GLY A 142 6.58 -12.15 8.34
CA GLY A 142 6.95 -13.40 7.69
C GLY A 142 5.79 -14.40 7.59
N LYS A 143 4.64 -13.98 7.06
CA LYS A 143 3.44 -14.82 6.94
C LYS A 143 2.80 -14.72 5.57
N THR A 144 2.19 -15.81 5.11
CA THR A 144 1.39 -15.85 3.89
C THR A 144 0.00 -15.27 4.13
N ILE A 145 -0.45 -14.43 3.21
CA ILE A 145 -1.84 -13.97 3.08
C ILE A 145 -2.30 -14.32 1.67
N VAL A 146 -3.52 -14.85 1.53
CA VAL A 146 -4.11 -15.12 0.21
C VAL A 146 -5.30 -14.18 0.00
N CYS A 147 -5.18 -13.29 -0.98
CA CYS A 147 -6.22 -12.34 -1.34
C CYS A 147 -6.99 -12.89 -2.56
N HIS A 148 -8.26 -13.24 -2.37
CA HIS A 148 -9.13 -13.69 -3.45
C HIS A 148 -9.75 -12.46 -4.11
N VAL A 149 -9.19 -12.04 -5.25
CA VAL A 149 -9.57 -10.80 -5.92
C VAL A 149 -10.55 -11.12 -7.06
N PRO A 150 -11.76 -10.54 -7.07
CA PRO A 150 -12.68 -10.70 -8.19
C PRO A 150 -12.14 -9.96 -9.43
N ILE A 151 -12.27 -10.61 -10.60
CA ILE A 151 -11.77 -10.15 -11.89
C ILE A 151 -12.93 -10.11 -12.87
N THR A 152 -13.04 -9.02 -13.64
CA THR A 152 -14.01 -8.85 -14.73
C THR A 152 -13.33 -8.21 -15.93
N ASN A 153 -13.49 -8.82 -17.11
CA ASN A 153 -12.79 -8.43 -18.36
C ASN A 153 -11.27 -8.29 -18.19
N GLY A 154 -10.65 -9.20 -17.45
CA GLY A 154 -9.21 -9.24 -17.20
C GLY A 154 -8.68 -8.19 -16.21
N GLU A 155 -9.56 -7.36 -15.63
CA GLU A 155 -9.21 -6.29 -14.69
C GLU A 155 -9.85 -6.53 -13.30
N VAL A 156 -9.34 -5.86 -12.28
CA VAL A 156 -9.90 -5.96 -10.92
C VAL A 156 -11.34 -5.43 -10.90
N GLN A 157 -12.27 -6.23 -10.38
CA GLN A 157 -13.62 -5.78 -10.08
C GLN A 157 -13.60 -5.04 -8.73
N GLU A 158 -13.65 -3.71 -8.74
CA GLU A 158 -13.58 -2.90 -7.52
C GLU A 158 -14.96 -2.52 -6.96
N THR A 159 -15.96 -2.40 -7.84
CA THR A 159 -17.33 -2.00 -7.46
C THR A 159 -18.21 -3.21 -7.18
N GLY A 160 -19.19 -3.08 -6.30
CA GLY A 160 -20.06 -4.19 -5.90
C GLY A 160 -21.08 -3.75 -4.86
N ASP A 161 -21.75 -4.72 -4.27
CA ASP A 161 -22.81 -4.56 -3.28
C ASP A 161 -22.45 -5.09 -1.89
N PHE A 162 -21.20 -5.54 -1.66
CA PHE A 162 -20.73 -5.97 -0.35
C PHE A 162 -20.52 -4.76 0.57
N GLU A 163 -21.18 -4.80 1.73
CA GLU A 163 -21.06 -3.80 2.79
C GLU A 163 -20.10 -4.27 3.88
N LEU A 164 -19.32 -3.33 4.43
CA LEU A 164 -18.41 -3.56 5.54
C LEU A 164 -18.60 -2.45 6.58
N ASP A 165 -18.85 -2.82 7.83
CA ASP A 165 -18.96 -1.85 8.93
C ASP A 165 -17.77 -0.88 8.96
N GLY A 166 -18.07 0.42 8.96
CA GLY A 166 -17.08 1.50 8.91
C GLY A 166 -16.62 1.90 7.49
N VAL A 167 -17.12 1.23 6.44
CA VAL A 167 -16.97 1.65 5.05
C VAL A 167 -18.30 2.23 4.57
N THR A 168 -18.27 3.48 4.09
CA THR A 168 -19.49 4.24 3.79
C THR A 168 -20.28 3.73 2.58
N PHE A 169 -19.59 3.16 1.60
CA PHE A 169 -20.20 2.73 0.33
C PHE A 169 -19.83 1.29 0.04
N PRO A 170 -20.74 0.50 -0.55
CA PRO A 170 -20.46 -0.88 -0.88
C PRO A 170 -19.40 -1.00 -1.98
N ALA A 171 -18.75 -2.17 -2.03
CA ALA A 171 -17.71 -2.52 -2.99
C ALA A 171 -17.78 -4.02 -3.32
N ALA A 172 -16.86 -4.50 -4.15
CA ALA A 172 -16.71 -5.94 -4.39
C ALA A 172 -16.11 -6.69 -3.19
#